data_AF-A0A2V5UCN9-F1
#
_entry.id   AF-A0A2V5UCN9-F1
#
_cell.length_a   1.000
_cell.length_b   1.000
_cell.length_c   1.000
_cell.angle_alpha   90.00
_cell.angle_beta   90.00
_cell.angle_gamma   90.00
#
_symmetry.space_group_name_H-M   'P 1'
#
loop_
_entity.id
_entity.type
_entity.pdbx_description
1 polymer ?
#
loop_
_entity_poly.entity_id
_entity_poly.type
_entity_poly.pdbx_seq_one_letter_code
_entity_poly.pdbx_strand_id
1 'polypeptide(L)'
;MTPQFYVFVGFLILALTAALMWRRAHAKPVDWELVVAFIRRDFPPDQRDAAQEIAAGLAELMGLEIKQLRPEHTLKQIAEWSHYFFSVSVEDLATLFRVEYRVACDGNTRFRTIVEKVVENQKKGT
;
A
#
# COMPACT_ATOMS: atom_id res chain seq x y z
N MET A 1 27.63 21.48 -34.73
CA MET A 1 26.69 20.65 -33.94
C MET A 1 25.29 21.19 -34.15
N THR A 2 24.41 20.36 -34.71
CA THR A 2 23.26 20.76 -35.51
C THR A 2 22.04 21.20 -34.66
N PRO A 3 21.34 22.28 -35.04
CA PRO A 3 20.18 22.82 -34.30
C PRO A 3 19.02 21.82 -34.16
N GLN A 4 18.98 20.79 -35.01
CA GLN A 4 18.02 19.69 -34.93
C GLN A 4 18.10 18.89 -33.62
N PHE A 5 19.29 18.77 -33.02
CA PHE A 5 19.47 18.01 -31.77
C PHE A 5 18.69 18.63 -30.61
N TYR A 6 18.67 19.97 -30.53
CA TYR A 6 17.93 20.69 -29.50
C TYR A 6 16.41 20.56 -29.66
N VAL A 7 15.92 20.47 -30.89
CA VAL A 7 14.49 20.25 -31.17
C VAL A 7 14.07 18.85 -30.69
N PHE A 8 14.88 17.82 -30.99
CA PHE A 8 14.60 16.46 -30.53
C PHE A 8 14.65 16.33 -29.01
N VAL A 9 15.68 16.89 -28.37
CA VAL A 9 15.81 16.87 -26.91
C VAL A 9 14.65 17.62 -26.25
N GLY A 10 14.25 18.78 -26.79
CA GLY A 10 13.11 19.55 -26.30
C GLY A 10 11.80 18.76 -26.39
N PHE A 11 11.55 18.10 -27.52
CA PHE A 11 10.35 17.27 -27.70
C PHE A 11 10.34 16.05 -26.77
N LEU A 12 11.51 15.45 -26.53
CA LEU A 12 11.66 14.29 -25.65
C LEU A 12 11.41 14.64 -24.18
N ILE A 13 11.89 15.81 -23.72
CA ILE A 13 11.58 16.34 -22.39
C ILE A 13 10.08 16.62 -22.25
N LEU A 14 9.46 17.21 -23.28
CA LEU A 14 8.04 17.55 -23.27
C LEU A 14 7.15 16.30 -23.27
N ALA A 15 7.54 15.25 -24.01
CA ALA A 15 6.87 13.95 -23.98
C ALA A 15 7.00 13.27 -22.61
N LEU A 16 8.17 13.35 -21.97
CA LEU A 16 8.40 12.78 -20.64
C LEU A 16 7.57 13.50 -19.57
N THR A 17 7.50 14.84 -19.60
CA THR A 17 6.70 15.60 -18.63
C THR A 17 5.21 15.42 -18.84
N ALA A 18 4.74 15.39 -20.10
CA ALA A 18 3.36 15.08 -20.43
C ALA A 18 2.98 13.66 -19.97
N ALA A 19 3.84 12.66 -20.21
CA ALA A 19 3.64 11.30 -19.72
C ALA A 19 3.61 11.25 -18.19
N LEU A 20 4.47 12.01 -17.50
CA LEU A 20 4.49 12.07 -16.03
C LEU A 20 3.22 12.72 -15.46
N MET A 21 2.73 13.79 -16.09
CA MET A 21 1.48 14.45 -15.69
C MET A 21 0.27 13.57 -15.97
N TRP A 22 0.22 12.89 -17.11
CA TRP A 22 -0.83 11.95 -17.45
C TRP A 22 -0.89 10.79 -16.44
N ARG A 23 0.28 10.28 -16.01
CA ARG A 23 0.39 9.26 -14.96
C ARG A 23 -0.18 9.72 -13.62
N ARG A 24 0.12 10.94 -13.19
CA ARG A 24 -0.43 11.50 -11.94
C ARG A 24 -1.95 11.72 -12.02
N ALA A 25 -2.46 12.13 -13.17
CA ALA A 25 -3.89 12.37 -13.37
C ALA A 25 -4.72 11.07 -13.40
N HIS A 26 -4.12 9.95 -13.83
CA HIS A 26 -4.80 8.64 -13.88
C HIS A 26 -4.67 7.80 -12.60
N ALA A 27 -3.94 8.28 -11.58
CA ALA A 27 -3.96 7.67 -10.27
C ALA A 27 -5.37 7.89 -9.67
N LYS A 28 -6.24 6.89 -9.80
CA LYS A 28 -7.58 6.92 -9.19
C LYS A 28 -7.40 7.15 -7.67
N PRO A 29 -8.02 8.17 -7.08
CA PRO A 29 -7.92 8.36 -5.63
C PRO A 29 -8.36 7.08 -4.92
N VAL A 30 -7.56 6.63 -3.96
CA VAL A 30 -7.93 5.54 -3.05
C VAL A 30 -9.20 6.01 -2.35
N ASP A 31 -10.27 5.22 -2.49
CA ASP A 31 -11.57 5.56 -1.93
C ASP A 31 -11.57 5.22 -0.44
N TRP A 32 -11.02 6.14 0.35
CA TRP A 32 -10.74 5.94 1.76
C TRP A 32 -12.01 5.65 2.58
N GLU A 33 -13.14 6.22 2.16
CA GLU A 33 -14.44 5.99 2.79
C GLU A 33 -14.86 4.52 2.71
N LEU A 34 -14.58 3.87 1.57
CA LEU A 34 -14.86 2.45 1.37
C LEU A 34 -13.94 1.55 2.22
N VAL A 35 -12.65 1.89 2.31
CA VAL A 35 -11.67 1.15 3.13
C VAL A 35 -12.06 1.21 4.61
N VAL A 36 -12.39 2.41 5.10
CA VAL A 36 -12.87 2.61 6.47
C VAL A 36 -14.17 1.87 6.73
N ALA A 37 -15.10 1.84 5.76
CA ALA A 37 -16.36 1.12 5.88
C ALA A 37 -16.15 -0.40 5.99
N PHE A 38 -15.23 -0.98 5.20
CA PHE A 38 -14.86 -2.40 5.31
C PHE A 38 -14.24 -2.73 6.66
N ILE A 39 -13.29 -1.91 7.11
CA ILE A 39 -12.62 -2.13 8.40
C ILE A 39 -13.62 -2.03 9.56
N ARG A 40 -14.53 -1.06 9.52
CA ARG A 40 -15.62 -0.95 10.52
C ARG A 40 -16.54 -2.16 10.52
N ARG A 41 -16.81 -2.75 9.35
CA ARG A 41 -17.69 -3.91 9.22
C ARG A 41 -17.04 -5.19 9.69
N ASP A 42 -15.76 -5.38 9.34
CA ASP A 42 -15.09 -6.67 9.46
C ASP A 42 -14.24 -6.80 10.75
N PHE A 43 -13.97 -5.69 11.46
CA PHE A 43 -13.18 -5.68 12.70
C PHE A 43 -13.99 -5.17 13.93
N PRO A 44 -13.74 -5.76 15.12
CA PRO A 44 -14.33 -5.29 16.38
C PRO A 44 -13.79 -3.89 16.74
N PRO A 45 -14.57 -3.07 17.49
CA PRO A 45 -14.29 -1.64 17.68
C PRO A 45 -12.90 -1.33 18.22
N ASP A 46 -12.40 -2.18 19.10
CA ASP A 46 -11.09 -2.16 19.73
C ASP A 46 -9.90 -2.48 18.79
N GLN A 47 -10.17 -2.94 17.57
CA GLN A 47 -9.15 -3.24 16.54
C GLN A 47 -9.26 -2.34 15.31
N ARG A 48 -10.30 -1.51 15.21
CA ARG A 48 -10.59 -0.70 14.02
C ARG A 48 -9.54 0.37 13.76
N ASP A 49 -9.07 1.03 14.80
CA ASP A 49 -8.10 2.12 14.67
C ASP A 49 -6.76 1.58 14.14
N ALA A 50 -6.26 0.49 14.74
CA ALA A 50 -5.06 -0.20 14.27
C ALA A 50 -5.24 -0.77 12.85
N ALA A 51 -6.37 -1.39 12.55
CA ALA A 51 -6.66 -1.90 11.20
C ALA A 51 -6.68 -0.78 10.16
N GLN A 52 -7.25 0.38 10.49
CA GLN A 52 -7.32 1.54 9.61
C GLN A 52 -5.94 2.17 9.38
N GLU A 53 -5.13 2.29 10.43
CA GLU A 53 -3.75 2.78 10.32
C GLU A 53 -2.90 1.86 9.42
N ILE A 54 -2.96 0.55 9.65
CA ILE A 54 -2.22 -0.41 8.83
C ILE A 54 -2.72 -0.40 7.38
N ALA A 55 -4.03 -0.32 7.17
CA ALA A 55 -4.60 -0.22 5.83
C ALA A 55 -4.18 1.09 5.12
N ALA A 56 -4.00 2.19 5.85
CA ALA A 56 -3.49 3.44 5.29
C ALA A 56 -2.04 3.25 4.81
N GLY A 57 -1.18 2.70 5.66
CA GLY A 57 0.22 2.44 5.32
C GLY A 57 0.36 1.47 4.14
N LEU A 58 -0.46 0.42 4.10
CA LEU A 58 -0.51 -0.46 2.93
C LEU A 58 -1.03 0.29 1.69
N ALA A 59 -1.95 1.25 1.80
CA ALA A 59 -2.50 1.97 0.64
C ALA A 59 -1.45 2.85 -0.04
N GLU A 60 -0.62 3.48 0.78
CA GLU A 60 0.49 4.30 0.32
C GLU A 60 1.56 3.44 -0.36
N LEU A 61 1.87 2.26 0.19
CA LEU A 61 2.87 1.35 -0.37
C LEU A 61 2.40 0.64 -1.64
N MET A 62 1.13 0.23 -1.68
CA MET A 62 0.62 -0.67 -2.72
C MET A 62 -0.04 0.06 -3.89
N GLY A 63 -0.38 1.34 -3.73
CA GLY A 63 -0.86 2.20 -4.82
C GLY A 63 -2.09 1.66 -5.54
N LEU A 64 -3.27 2.18 -5.21
CA LEU A 64 -4.54 2.06 -5.96
C LEU A 64 -5.38 0.78 -5.73
N GLU A 65 -4.84 -0.34 -5.26
CA GLU A 65 -5.60 -1.62 -5.19
C GLU A 65 -6.23 -1.97 -3.83
N ILE A 66 -6.09 -1.13 -2.80
CA ILE A 66 -6.64 -1.41 -1.46
C ILE A 66 -8.16 -1.54 -1.37
N LYS A 67 -8.89 -1.21 -2.44
CA LYS A 67 -10.34 -1.44 -2.54
C LYS A 67 -10.77 -2.89 -2.29
N GLN A 68 -9.85 -3.86 -2.31
CA GLN A 68 -10.13 -5.27 -2.03
C GLN A 68 -9.52 -5.82 -0.74
N LEU A 69 -8.89 -4.99 0.11
CA LEU A 69 -8.29 -5.48 1.35
C LEU A 69 -9.39 -6.06 2.26
N ARG A 70 -9.27 -7.34 2.60
CA ARG A 70 -10.16 -8.06 3.53
C ARG A 70 -9.35 -8.75 4.62
N PRO A 71 -9.92 -9.01 5.80
CA PRO A 71 -9.22 -9.66 6.91
C PRO A 71 -8.65 -11.04 6.55
N GLU A 72 -9.25 -11.74 5.59
CA GLU A 72 -8.87 -13.08 5.16
C GLU A 72 -7.67 -13.10 4.22
N HIS A 73 -7.32 -11.97 3.60
CA HIS A 73 -6.21 -11.90 2.66
C HIS A 73 -4.87 -12.13 3.37
N THR A 74 -4.02 -12.91 2.72
CA THR A 74 -2.66 -13.18 3.21
C THR A 74 -1.68 -12.12 2.73
N LEU A 75 -0.56 -11.97 3.42
CA LEU A 75 0.50 -11.05 3.01
C LEU A 75 0.99 -11.30 1.59
N LYS A 76 1.02 -12.57 1.16
CA LYS A 76 1.37 -12.95 -0.20
C LYS A 76 0.39 -12.40 -1.23
N GLN A 77 -0.91 -12.53 -0.98
CA GLN A 77 -1.94 -11.97 -1.86
C GLN A 77 -1.90 -10.45 -1.88
N ILE A 78 -1.62 -9.84 -0.73
CA ILE A 78 -1.45 -8.39 -0.64
C ILE A 78 -0.24 -7.98 -1.48
N ALA A 79 0.92 -8.62 -1.30
CA ALA A 79 2.15 -8.37 -2.08
C ALA A 79 1.93 -8.46 -3.60
N GLU A 80 1.08 -9.39 -4.05
CA GLU A 80 0.72 -9.56 -5.47
C GLU A 80 -0.07 -8.36 -6.05
N TRP A 81 -0.71 -7.53 -5.22
CA TRP A 81 -1.38 -6.29 -5.64
C TRP A 81 -0.41 -5.14 -5.89
N SER A 82 0.87 -5.30 -5.53
CA SER A 82 1.86 -4.28 -5.82
C SER A 82 2.01 -4.13 -7.34
N HIS A 83 1.78 -2.92 -7.83
CA HIS A 83 1.80 -2.65 -9.26
C HIS A 83 3.16 -3.04 -9.87
N TYR A 84 3.16 -3.50 -11.13
CA TYR A 84 4.33 -3.96 -11.91
C TYR A 84 5.59 -3.07 -11.87
N PHE A 85 5.48 -1.81 -11.41
CA PHE A 85 6.58 -0.84 -11.30
C PHE A 85 7.18 -0.68 -9.89
N PHE A 86 6.50 -1.15 -8.84
CA PHE A 86 6.99 -1.17 -7.45
C PHE A 86 6.66 -2.55 -6.87
N SER A 87 7.46 -3.57 -7.22
CA SER A 87 7.24 -4.92 -6.71
C SER A 87 7.61 -4.96 -5.23
N VAL A 88 6.60 -5.00 -4.37
CA VAL A 88 6.81 -5.16 -2.93
C VAL A 88 6.85 -6.65 -2.64
N SER A 89 7.99 -7.17 -2.19
CA SER A 89 8.08 -8.58 -1.82
C SER A 89 7.38 -8.84 -0.49
N VAL A 90 6.98 -10.09 -0.27
CA VAL A 90 6.47 -10.55 1.03
C VAL A 90 7.50 -10.30 2.15
N GLU A 91 8.78 -10.41 1.83
CA GLU A 91 9.90 -10.21 2.76
C GLU A 91 10.03 -8.74 3.15
N ASP A 92 9.82 -7.81 2.21
CA ASP A 92 9.82 -6.38 2.48
C ASP A 92 8.64 -6.00 3.38
N LEU A 93 7.44 -6.52 3.07
CA LEU A 93 6.25 -6.36 3.92
C LEU A 93 6.49 -6.93 5.32
N ALA A 94 7.00 -8.16 5.42
CA ALA A 94 7.29 -8.80 6.70
C ALA A 94 8.33 -8.02 7.52
N THR A 95 9.34 -7.46 6.86
CA THR A 95 10.36 -6.61 7.48
C THR A 95 9.73 -5.31 7.98
N LEU A 96 8.87 -4.67 7.19
CA LEU A 96 8.17 -3.46 7.58
C LEU A 96 7.28 -3.70 8.79
N PHE A 97 6.49 -4.78 8.81
CA PHE A 97 5.67 -5.16 9.96
C PHE A 97 6.50 -5.45 11.22
N ARG A 98 7.70 -6.03 11.04
CA ARG A 98 8.62 -6.31 12.15
C ARG A 98 9.27 -5.04 12.70
N VAL A 99 9.65 -4.09 11.84
CA VAL A 99 10.33 -2.86 12.25
C VAL A 99 9.33 -1.88 12.87
N GLU A 100 8.22 -1.63 12.18
CA GLU A 100 7.25 -0.60 12.57
C GLU A 100 6.37 -1.07 13.72
N TYR A 101 5.85 -2.30 13.64
CA TYR A 101 4.85 -2.80 14.58
C TYR A 101 5.36 -3.88 15.53
N ARG A 102 6.65 -4.27 15.43
CA ARG A 102 7.26 -5.37 16.20
C ARG A 102 6.50 -6.70 16.07
N VAL A 103 5.85 -6.93 14.94
CA VAL A 103 5.11 -8.16 14.67
C VAL A 103 5.86 -9.04 13.68
N ALA A 104 6.05 -10.31 14.04
CA ALA A 104 6.54 -11.32 13.10
C ALA A 104 5.40 -11.83 12.22
N CYS A 105 5.55 -11.63 10.92
CA CYS A 105 4.61 -12.02 9.87
C CYS A 105 5.33 -12.83 8.79
N ASP A 106 4.60 -13.74 8.15
CA ASP A 106 5.05 -14.47 6.95
C ASP A 106 4.06 -14.26 5.79
N GLY A 107 4.35 -14.83 4.62
CA GLY A 107 3.48 -14.74 3.45
C GLY A 107 2.09 -15.37 3.59
N ASN A 108 1.92 -16.31 4.53
CA ASN A 108 0.65 -17.00 4.79
C ASN A 108 -0.15 -16.34 5.93
N THR A 109 0.46 -15.38 6.63
CA THR A 109 -0.16 -14.68 7.73
C THR A 109 -1.28 -13.80 7.17
N ARG A 110 -2.47 -13.97 7.74
CA ARG A 110 -3.66 -13.21 7.36
C ARG A 110 -3.63 -11.81 7.93
N PHE A 111 -4.20 -10.86 7.21
CA PHE A 111 -4.32 -9.47 7.65
C PHE A 111 -4.96 -9.35 9.04
N ARG A 112 -6.02 -10.12 9.33
CA ARG A 112 -6.66 -10.14 10.66
C ARG A 112 -5.67 -10.45 11.78
N THR A 113 -4.85 -11.48 11.60
CA THR A 113 -3.88 -11.93 12.60
C THR A 113 -2.78 -10.89 12.85
N ILE A 114 -2.45 -10.09 11.84
CA ILE A 114 -1.49 -8.99 11.98
C ILE A 114 -2.10 -7.91 12.86
N VAL A 115 -3.31 -7.46 12.54
CA VAL A 115 -4.04 -6.46 13.33
C VAL A 115 -4.18 -6.92 14.79
N GLU A 116 -4.57 -8.17 15.02
CA GLU A 116 -4.68 -8.75 16.37
C GLU A 116 -3.36 -8.66 17.14
N LYS A 117 -2.24 -9.07 16.53
CA LYS A 117 -0.91 -9.00 17.16
C LYS A 117 -0.45 -7.56 17.40
N VAL A 118 -0.76 -6.63 16.49
CA VAL A 118 -0.44 -5.20 16.65
C VAL A 118 -1.18 -4.64 17.86
N VAL A 119 -2.48 -4.92 17.97
CA VAL A 119 -3.32 -4.48 19.09
C VAL A 119 -2.84 -5.09 20.41
N GLU A 120 -2.47 -6.38 20.42
CA GLU A 120 -1.89 -7.01 21.61
C GLU A 120 -0.55 -6.36 22.03
N ASN A 121 0.31 -6.04 21.06
CA ASN A 121 1.58 -5.36 21.34
C ASN A 121 1.37 -3.93 21.86
N GLN A 122 0.42 -3.19 21.30
CA GLN A 122 0.05 -1.85 21.78
C GLN A 122 -0.51 -1.90 23.21
N LYS A 123 -1.35 -2.90 23.52
CA LYS A 123 -1.88 -3.11 24.89
C LYS A 123 -0.80 -3.49 25.91
N LYS A 124 0.29 -4.15 25.49
CA LYS A 124 1.41 -4.51 26.38
C LYS A 124 2.45 -3.41 26.55
N GLY A 125 2.50 -2.45 25.62
CA GLY A 125 3.41 -1.31 25.66
C GLY A 125 2.85 -0.08 26.40
N THR A 126 1.59 -0.14 26.83
CA THR A 126 0.91 0.85 27.68
C THR A 126 0.85 0.35 29.10
#